data_AF-A0A7J4UCC8-F1
#
_entry.id   AF-A0A7J4UCC8-F1
#
_cell.length_a   1.000
_cell.length_b   1.000
_cell.length_c   1.000
_cell.angle_alpha   90.00
_cell.angle_beta   90.00
_cell.angle_gamma   90.00
#
_symmetry.space_group_name_H-M   'P 1'
#
loop_
_entity.id
_entity.type
_entity.pdbx_description
1 polymer ?
#
loop_
_entity_poly.entity_id
_entity_poly.type
_entity_poly.pdbx_seq_one_letter_code
_entity_poly.pdbx_strand_id
1 'polypeptide(L)'
;MGKKLGVILVLCILLMSPIHSEDTFVQPELLESLDQQEQVPVIVELEKTPDELSRLEELAAADVALEHFSGDFYAAKINEEELQELINDPNVKSIQQDEIFHILLDDSVPLINASIMHSRQNGTTNMTGLGQSVCVIDTGINATHLGLAGRIVAQKCFCAVSDAGSGGCCPDNTLEDDSA
;
A
#
# COMPACT_ATOMS: atom_id res chain seq x y z
N MET A 1 41.50 63.17 14.86
CA MET A 1 41.67 61.80 15.37
C MET A 1 40.59 61.54 16.40
N GLY A 2 39.77 60.50 16.42
CA GLY A 2 39.58 59.31 15.60
C GLY A 2 38.64 58.43 16.45
N LYS A 3 37.34 58.37 16.12
CA LYS A 3 36.39 57.48 16.80
C LYS A 3 36.09 56.35 15.83
N LYS A 4 36.62 55.16 16.12
CA LYS A 4 36.33 53.93 15.38
C LYS A 4 34.89 53.52 15.68
N LEU A 5 34.03 53.55 14.67
CA LEU A 5 32.68 53.04 14.71
C LEU A 5 32.78 51.53 14.46
N GLY A 6 32.60 50.73 15.51
CA GLY A 6 32.58 49.27 15.41
C GLY A 6 31.24 48.82 14.85
N VAL A 7 31.24 48.30 13.62
CA VAL A 7 30.10 47.58 13.05
C VAL A 7 30.09 46.19 13.68
N ILE A 8 29.10 45.93 14.55
CA ILE A 8 28.81 44.58 15.03
C ILE A 8 28.03 43.89 13.91
N LEU A 9 28.73 43.11 13.10
CA LEU A 9 28.14 42.16 12.17
C LEU A 9 27.58 41.00 13.02
N VAL A 10 26.29 41.07 13.37
CA VAL A 10 25.58 39.91 13.91
C VAL A 10 25.38 38.95 12.75
N LEU A 11 26.34 38.05 12.59
CA LEU A 11 26.20 36.86 11.76
C LEU A 11 25.17 35.98 12.46
N CYS A 12 23.88 36.18 12.14
CA CYS A 12 22.84 35.19 12.40
C CYS A 12 23.16 33.98 11.54
N ILE A 13 24.03 33.10 12.05
CA ILE A 13 24.04 31.70 11.68
C ILE A 13 22.69 31.18 12.18
N LEU A 14 21.69 31.25 11.30
CA LEU A 14 20.52 30.40 11.41
C LEU A 14 21.09 28.99 11.50
N LEU A 15 20.97 28.42 12.69
CA LEU A 15 21.14 27.01 12.95
C LEU A 15 20.05 26.30 12.14
N MET A 16 20.28 26.12 10.84
CA MET A 16 19.72 24.98 10.14
C MET A 16 20.46 23.78 10.73
N SER A 17 19.98 23.33 11.88
CA SER A 17 20.19 21.95 12.28
C SER A 17 19.84 21.13 11.05
N PRO A 18 20.72 20.24 10.55
CA PRO A 18 20.21 19.17 9.70
C PRO A 18 19.21 18.45 10.59
N ILE A 19 17.92 18.66 10.31
CA ILE A 19 16.88 17.79 10.82
C ILE A 19 17.29 16.45 10.24
N HIS A 20 17.91 15.61 11.08
CA HIS A 20 18.11 14.21 10.77
C HIS A 20 16.69 13.66 10.68
N SER A 21 16.10 13.67 9.48
CA SER A 21 15.17 12.60 9.17
C SER A 21 16.04 11.35 9.17
N GLU A 22 15.59 10.27 9.79
CA GLU A 22 16.04 8.98 9.33
C GLU A 22 15.78 8.97 7.82
N ASP A 23 16.79 8.70 7.00
CA ASP A 23 16.70 8.85 5.54
C ASP A 23 15.42 8.16 5.06
N THR A 24 14.46 8.91 4.51
CA THR A 24 13.23 8.37 3.95
C THR A 24 13.57 7.24 3.00
N PHE A 25 13.03 6.04 3.23
CA PHE A 25 13.30 4.92 2.34
C PHE A 25 12.52 5.10 1.03
N VAL A 26 13.24 5.24 -0.08
CA VAL A 26 12.63 5.28 -1.42
C VAL A 26 12.99 3.98 -2.14
N GLN A 27 11.98 3.29 -2.67
CA GLN A 27 12.20 2.09 -3.48
C GLN A 27 13.11 2.41 -4.69
N PRO A 28 14.21 1.67 -4.91
CA PRO A 28 15.19 2.01 -5.94
C PRO A 28 14.62 2.10 -7.36
N GLU A 29 13.67 1.22 -7.70
CA GLU A 29 13.09 1.14 -9.03
C GLU A 29 12.06 2.26 -9.33
N LEU A 30 11.66 3.04 -8.32
CA LEU A 30 10.63 4.07 -8.46
C LEU A 30 11.06 5.19 -9.44
N LEU A 31 12.34 5.58 -9.41
CA LEU A 31 12.87 6.59 -10.32
C LEU A 31 12.83 6.11 -11.78
N GLU A 32 13.11 4.83 -12.03
CA GLU A 32 13.03 4.25 -13.37
C GLU A 32 11.59 4.24 -13.90
N SER A 33 10.60 4.03 -13.02
CA SER A 33 9.18 4.12 -13.36
C SER A 33 8.73 5.55 -13.68
N LEU A 34 9.22 6.55 -12.94
CA LEU A 34 8.93 7.97 -13.18
C LEU A 34 9.56 8.50 -14.48
N ASP A 35 10.69 7.95 -14.91
CA ASP A 35 11.28 8.26 -16.22
C ASP A 35 10.39 7.76 -17.39
N GLN A 36 9.56 6.74 -17.14
CA GLN A 36 8.72 6.10 -18.16
C GLN A 36 7.28 6.61 -18.16
N GLN A 37 6.81 7.17 -17.06
CA GLN A 37 5.41 7.53 -16.83
C GLN A 37 5.31 8.91 -16.19
N GLU A 38 4.35 9.74 -16.63
CA GLU A 38 4.13 11.08 -16.07
C GLU A 38 3.74 11.05 -14.59
N GLN A 39 3.02 10.01 -14.17
CA GLN A 39 2.66 9.76 -12.79
C GLN A 39 2.77 8.27 -12.48
N VAL A 40 3.29 7.93 -11.31
CA VAL A 40 3.43 6.57 -10.81
C VAL A 40 2.61 6.41 -9.54
N PRO A 41 1.78 5.35 -9.40
CA PRO A 41 1.09 5.07 -8.15
C PRO A 41 2.10 4.57 -7.11
N VAL A 42 1.99 5.10 -5.89
CA VAL A 42 2.88 4.80 -4.76
C VAL A 42 2.09 4.53 -3.49
N ILE A 43 2.72 3.76 -2.61
CA ILE A 43 2.34 3.57 -1.23
C ILE A 43 3.35 4.36 -0.37
N VAL A 44 2.82 5.25 0.46
CA VAL A 44 3.56 6.10 1.38
C VAL A 44 3.28 5.65 2.81
N GLU A 45 4.32 5.38 3.58
CA GLU A 45 4.22 5.12 5.02
C GLU A 45 4.63 6.37 5.78
N LEU A 46 3.77 6.81 6.70
CA LEU A 46 4.04 7.95 7.58
C LEU A 46 4.50 7.47 8.96
N GLU A 47 5.31 8.29 9.65
CA GLU A 47 5.71 8.04 11.04
C GLU A 47 4.57 8.38 12.01
N LYS A 48 3.77 9.39 11.68
CA LYS A 48 2.58 9.81 12.42
C LYS A 48 1.40 10.00 11.49
N THR A 49 0.21 9.66 11.97
CA THR A 49 -1.03 9.97 11.24
C THR A 49 -1.29 11.48 11.22
N PRO A 50 -2.02 12.02 10.22
CA PRO A 50 -2.36 13.44 10.13
C PRO A 50 -3.03 13.99 11.40
N ASP A 51 -3.83 13.18 12.10
CA ASP A 51 -4.51 13.57 13.34
C ASP A 51 -3.54 13.73 14.54
N GLU A 52 -2.33 13.20 14.44
CA GLU A 52 -1.29 13.26 15.47
C GLU A 52 -0.25 14.36 15.22
N LEU A 53 -0.33 15.03 14.07
CA LEU A 53 0.59 16.11 13.71
C LEU A 53 0.35 17.36 14.55
N SER A 54 1.43 18.00 14.96
CA SER A 54 1.37 19.38 15.44
C SER A 54 1.22 20.34 14.27
N ARG A 55 0.70 21.54 14.53
CA ARG A 55 0.57 22.60 13.51
C ARG A 55 1.86 22.95 12.76
N LEU A 56 3.03 22.73 13.38
CA LEU A 56 4.31 22.95 12.71
C LEU A 56 4.66 21.82 11.76
N GLU A 57 4.29 20.59 12.11
CA GLU A 57 4.47 19.42 11.27
C GLU A 57 3.46 19.44 10.11
N GLU A 58 2.21 19.85 10.34
CA GLU A 58 1.22 20.08 9.26
C GLU A 58 1.71 21.10 8.23
N LEU A 59 2.43 22.14 8.66
CA LEU A 59 2.99 23.16 7.74
C LEU A 59 4.26 22.69 7.02
N ALA A 60 4.91 21.64 7.52
CA ALA A 60 6.10 21.03 6.94
C ALA A 60 5.77 19.79 6.09
N ALA A 61 4.52 19.32 6.13
CA ALA A 61 4.04 18.19 5.37
C ALA A 61 4.07 18.49 3.86
N ALA A 62 4.31 17.46 3.06
CA ALA A 62 4.25 17.56 1.60
C ALA A 62 2.85 17.98 1.13
N ASP A 63 2.76 18.78 0.06
CA ASP A 63 1.48 19.19 -0.54
C ASP A 63 1.04 18.16 -1.58
N VAL A 64 1.01 16.89 -1.17
CA VAL A 64 0.66 15.74 -2.01
C VAL A 64 -0.65 15.15 -1.54
N ALA A 65 -1.55 14.86 -2.47
CA ALA A 65 -2.83 14.24 -2.17
C ALA A 65 -2.63 12.77 -1.76
N LEU A 66 -2.63 12.51 -0.44
CA LEU A 66 -2.53 11.18 0.15
C LEU A 66 -3.93 10.61 0.49
N GLU A 67 -4.21 9.40 0.03
CA GLU A 67 -5.43 8.65 0.36
C GLU A 67 -5.14 7.59 1.42
N HIS A 68 -5.77 7.69 2.59
CA HIS A 68 -5.58 6.71 3.67
C HIS A 68 -6.27 5.37 3.35
N PHE A 69 -5.56 4.25 3.52
CA PHE A 69 -6.17 2.93 3.35
C PHE A 69 -5.95 1.94 4.50
N SER A 70 -4.88 2.07 5.30
CA SER A 70 -4.65 1.19 6.45
C SER A 70 -3.56 1.71 7.37
N GLY A 71 -3.83 1.81 8.69
CA GLY A 71 -2.80 2.19 9.67
C GLY A 71 -2.10 3.49 9.29
N ASP A 72 -0.77 3.44 9.15
CA ASP A 72 0.06 4.58 8.76
C ASP A 72 0.37 4.60 7.25
N PHE A 73 -0.37 3.85 6.45
CA PHE A 73 -0.18 3.71 5.00
C PHE A 73 -1.22 4.48 4.18
N TYR A 74 -0.71 5.15 3.16
CA TYR A 74 -1.43 6.02 2.24
C TYR A 74 -1.09 5.69 0.80
N ALA A 75 -2.03 5.88 -0.12
CA ALA A 75 -1.82 5.76 -1.55
C ALA A 75 -1.77 7.14 -2.20
N ALA A 76 -0.94 7.30 -3.22
CA ALA A 76 -0.89 8.52 -4.04
C ALA A 76 -0.49 8.20 -5.48
N LYS A 77 -0.78 9.11 -6.40
CA LYS A 77 -0.20 9.11 -7.75
C LYS A 77 0.70 10.32 -7.86
N ILE A 78 2.00 10.09 -7.97
CA ILE A 78 3.00 11.16 -7.88
C ILE A 78 3.81 11.29 -9.16
N ASN A 79 4.23 12.50 -9.46
CA ASN A 79 5.29 12.80 -10.43
C ASN A 79 6.65 12.99 -9.72
N GLU A 80 7.68 13.37 -10.48
CA GLU A 80 9.04 13.57 -9.94
C GLU A 80 9.15 14.74 -8.94
N GLU A 81 8.37 15.81 -9.13
CA GLU A 81 8.34 16.96 -8.21
C GLU A 81 7.70 16.58 -6.88
N GLU A 82 6.56 15.90 -6.92
CA GLU A 82 5.84 15.40 -5.74
C GLU A 82 6.67 14.35 -4.98
N LEU A 83 7.47 13.54 -5.68
CA LEU A 83 8.45 12.64 -5.03
C LEU A 83 9.46 13.44 -4.19
N GLN A 84 9.97 14.56 -4.71
CA GLN A 84 10.90 15.40 -3.95
C GLN A 84 10.23 16.04 -2.75
N GLU A 85 8.97 16.45 -2.85
CA GLU A 85 8.22 16.95 -1.69
C GLU A 85 8.09 15.89 -0.59
N LEU A 86 7.71 14.67 -0.96
CA LEU A 86 7.58 13.55 -0.02
C LEU A 86 8.92 13.17 0.63
N ILE A 87 10.03 13.20 -0.13
CA ILE A 87 11.38 12.93 0.42
C ILE A 87 11.79 14.01 1.44
N ASN A 88 11.33 15.25 1.26
CA ASN A 88 11.66 16.36 2.15
C ASN A 88 10.72 16.45 3.36
N ASP A 89 9.62 15.69 3.38
CA ASP A 89 8.68 15.64 4.49
C ASP A 89 9.24 14.76 5.61
N PRO A 90 9.56 15.34 6.79
CA PRO A 90 10.14 14.58 7.91
C PRO A 90 9.19 13.54 8.52
N ASN A 91 7.90 13.57 8.17
CA ASN A 91 6.93 12.57 8.59
C ASN A 91 6.85 11.37 7.63
N VAL A 92 7.48 11.43 6.45
CA VAL A 92 7.48 10.33 5.49
C VAL A 92 8.61 9.34 5.81
N LYS A 93 8.20 8.12 6.15
CA LYS A 93 9.12 7.03 6.51
C LYS A 93 9.53 6.20 5.29
N SER A 94 8.59 5.86 4.42
CA SER A 94 8.90 5.12 3.19
C SER A 94 7.99 5.50 2.02
N ILE A 95 8.53 5.37 0.81
CA ILE A 95 7.86 5.56 -0.48
C ILE A 95 8.16 4.35 -1.35
N GLN A 96 7.13 3.60 -1.68
CA GLN A 96 7.22 2.37 -2.48
C GLN A 96 6.26 2.45 -3.66
N GLN A 97 6.63 1.85 -4.79
CA GLN A 97 5.73 1.80 -5.93
C GLN A 97 4.55 0.85 -5.62
N ASP A 98 3.34 1.27 -6.01
CA ASP A 98 2.18 0.38 -6.02
C ASP A 98 2.28 -0.53 -7.25
N GLU A 99 2.92 -1.69 -7.07
CA GLU A 99 3.23 -2.63 -8.13
C GLU A 99 2.04 -3.50 -8.54
N ILE A 100 1.97 -3.80 -9.84
CA ILE A 100 1.01 -4.77 -10.37
C ILE A 100 1.56 -6.18 -10.17
N PHE A 101 0.87 -6.96 -9.34
CA PHE A 101 1.12 -8.40 -9.21
C PHE A 101 0.35 -9.19 -10.26
N HIS A 102 0.90 -10.34 -10.65
CA HIS A 102 0.29 -11.28 -11.58
C HIS A 102 -0.05 -12.60 -10.87
N ILE A 103 -1.01 -13.35 -11.40
CA ILE A 103 -1.42 -14.64 -10.86
C ILE A 103 -0.26 -15.63 -11.01
N LEU A 104 0.03 -16.36 -9.93
CA LEU A 104 1.14 -17.30 -9.86
C LEU A 104 0.65 -18.71 -9.49
N LEU A 105 0.11 -19.48 -10.44
CA LEU A 105 0.10 -20.97 -10.40
C LEU A 105 -0.58 -21.62 -11.61
N ASP A 106 -0.11 -22.82 -12.00
CA ASP A 106 -0.77 -23.70 -12.99
C ASP A 106 -1.30 -25.06 -12.41
N ASP A 107 -0.74 -25.66 -11.33
CA ASP A 107 -1.20 -26.97 -10.77
C ASP A 107 -0.74 -27.27 -9.32
N SER A 108 -1.57 -27.91 -8.46
CA SER A 108 -1.19 -28.21 -7.04
C SER A 108 -1.64 -29.56 -6.43
N VAL A 109 -2.82 -30.08 -6.75
CA VAL A 109 -3.45 -31.18 -5.96
C VAL A 109 -2.65 -32.51 -5.95
N PRO A 110 -2.13 -33.02 -7.08
CA PRO A 110 -1.32 -34.26 -7.07
C PRO A 110 0.02 -34.11 -6.35
N LEU A 111 0.56 -32.89 -6.29
CA LEU A 111 1.90 -32.61 -5.77
C LEU A 111 1.95 -32.63 -4.24
N ILE A 112 0.82 -32.35 -3.57
CA ILE A 112 0.73 -32.25 -2.11
C ILE A 112 0.12 -33.48 -1.42
N ASN A 113 -0.21 -34.54 -2.17
CA ASN A 113 -0.84 -35.76 -1.65
C ASN A 113 -2.13 -35.51 -0.82
N ALA A 114 -2.92 -34.51 -1.18
CA ALA A 114 -4.15 -34.12 -0.45
C ALA A 114 -5.13 -35.28 -0.24
N SER A 115 -5.20 -36.22 -1.18
CA SER A 115 -6.06 -37.40 -1.11
C SER A 115 -5.82 -38.26 0.13
N ILE A 116 -4.58 -38.29 0.66
CA ILE A 116 -4.26 -39.04 1.87
C ILE A 116 -4.99 -38.42 3.07
N MET A 117 -5.03 -37.09 3.17
CA MET A 117 -5.64 -36.39 4.29
C MET A 117 -7.15 -36.56 4.36
N HIS A 118 -7.83 -36.69 3.21
CA HIS A 118 -9.28 -36.94 3.19
C HIS A 118 -9.68 -38.25 3.90
N SER A 119 -8.77 -39.22 3.99
CA SER A 119 -8.99 -40.49 4.70
C SER A 119 -8.66 -40.44 6.20
N ARG A 120 -8.06 -39.35 6.70
CA ARG A 120 -7.59 -39.24 8.08
C ARG A 120 -8.71 -38.80 9.03
N GLN A 121 -8.63 -39.35 10.24
CA GLN A 121 -9.54 -39.05 11.35
C GLN A 121 -8.73 -38.73 12.60
N ASN A 122 -9.27 -37.88 13.46
CA ASN A 122 -8.77 -37.69 14.83
C ASN A 122 -9.73 -38.40 15.78
N GLY A 123 -9.36 -39.62 16.21
CA GLY A 123 -10.28 -40.52 16.92
C GLY A 123 -11.44 -40.94 16.02
N THR A 124 -12.67 -40.62 16.42
CA THR A 124 -13.90 -40.88 15.63
C THR A 124 -14.34 -39.69 14.78
N THR A 125 -13.57 -38.60 14.78
CA THR A 125 -13.94 -37.34 14.10
C THR A 125 -13.24 -37.23 12.74
N ASN A 126 -14.03 -37.05 11.68
CA ASN A 126 -13.51 -36.75 10.35
C ASN A 126 -12.88 -35.35 10.32
N MET A 127 -11.71 -35.24 9.70
CA MET A 127 -10.99 -33.96 9.58
C MET A 127 -11.47 -33.18 8.35
N THR A 128 -12.61 -32.50 8.47
CA THR A 128 -13.27 -31.80 7.34
C THR A 128 -13.00 -30.29 7.31
N GLY A 129 -12.38 -29.72 8.35
CA GLY A 129 -12.30 -28.28 8.54
C GLY A 129 -13.60 -27.63 9.03
N LEU A 130 -14.58 -28.41 9.51
CA LEU A 130 -15.83 -27.86 10.04
C LEU A 130 -15.56 -26.84 11.15
N GLY A 131 -16.19 -25.66 11.04
CA GLY A 131 -15.99 -24.55 11.97
C GLY A 131 -14.73 -23.71 11.69
N GLN A 132 -13.97 -24.02 10.64
CA GLN A 132 -12.87 -23.21 10.14
C GLN A 132 -13.27 -22.54 8.83
N SER A 133 -12.75 -21.34 8.59
CA SER A 133 -12.92 -20.60 7.33
C SER A 133 -11.55 -20.27 6.75
N VAL A 134 -11.46 -20.20 5.43
CA VAL A 134 -10.25 -19.79 4.70
C VAL A 134 -10.62 -18.57 3.86
N CYS A 135 -9.84 -17.49 4.00
CA CYS A 135 -9.96 -16.32 3.13
C CYS A 135 -9.02 -16.51 1.93
N VAL A 136 -9.53 -16.28 0.73
CA VAL A 136 -8.76 -16.36 -0.53
C VAL A 136 -8.88 -15.01 -1.21
N ILE A 137 -7.75 -14.34 -1.42
CA ILE A 137 -7.64 -13.08 -2.16
C ILE A 137 -7.05 -13.44 -3.52
N ASP A 138 -7.90 -13.43 -4.55
CA ASP A 138 -7.57 -13.90 -5.89
C ASP A 138 -8.51 -13.21 -6.90
N THR A 139 -8.55 -13.71 -8.13
CA THR A 139 -9.35 -13.26 -9.26
C THR A 139 -10.88 -13.40 -9.13
N GLY A 140 -11.36 -13.91 -8.00
CA GLY A 140 -12.78 -14.16 -7.75
C GLY A 140 -13.12 -15.64 -7.67
N ILE A 141 -14.41 -15.97 -7.81
CA ILE A 141 -14.93 -17.32 -7.59
C ILE A 141 -16.08 -17.65 -8.54
N ASN A 142 -16.12 -18.87 -9.07
CA ASN A 142 -17.33 -19.38 -9.71
C ASN A 142 -18.29 -19.93 -8.64
N ALA A 143 -19.12 -19.06 -8.07
CA ALA A 143 -20.04 -19.42 -6.99
C ALA A 143 -21.08 -20.49 -7.37
N THR A 144 -21.33 -20.70 -8.67
CA THR A 144 -22.28 -21.71 -9.17
C THR A 144 -21.67 -23.11 -9.29
N HIS A 145 -20.37 -23.27 -9.06
CA HIS A 145 -19.70 -24.56 -9.16
C HIS A 145 -20.18 -25.52 -8.06
N LEU A 146 -20.69 -26.70 -8.44
CA LEU A 146 -21.30 -27.66 -7.51
C LEU A 146 -20.39 -28.08 -6.34
N GLY A 147 -19.07 -28.13 -6.54
CA GLY A 147 -18.10 -28.45 -5.49
C GLY A 147 -18.04 -27.42 -4.34
N LEU A 148 -18.50 -26.19 -4.60
CA LEU A 148 -18.52 -25.06 -3.67
C LEU A 148 -19.91 -24.83 -3.05
N ALA A 149 -20.92 -25.62 -3.44
CA ALA A 149 -22.28 -25.48 -2.94
C ALA A 149 -22.30 -25.55 -1.40
N GLY A 150 -22.82 -24.50 -0.77
CA GLY A 150 -22.90 -24.38 0.70
C GLY A 150 -21.55 -24.20 1.40
N ARG A 151 -20.48 -23.84 0.68
CA ARG A 151 -19.12 -23.60 1.24
C ARG A 151 -18.70 -22.13 1.25
N ILE A 152 -19.38 -21.26 0.51
CA ILE A 152 -19.10 -19.83 0.43
C ILE A 152 -19.85 -19.14 1.56
N VAL A 153 -19.11 -18.55 2.51
CA VAL A 153 -19.68 -17.88 3.69
C VAL A 153 -19.86 -16.38 3.43
N ALA A 154 -18.91 -15.78 2.71
CA ALA A 154 -18.93 -14.39 2.28
C ALA A 154 -18.05 -14.25 1.02
N GLN A 155 -18.29 -13.18 0.26
CA GLN A 155 -17.47 -12.76 -0.87
C GLN A 155 -17.49 -11.24 -0.94
N LYS A 156 -16.42 -10.66 -1.48
CA LYS A 156 -16.34 -9.26 -1.83
C LYS A 156 -15.38 -9.11 -3.00
N CYS A 157 -15.72 -8.27 -3.96
CA CYS A 157 -14.82 -7.90 -5.05
C CYS A 157 -14.13 -6.57 -4.73
N PHE A 158 -12.82 -6.51 -4.97
CA PHE A 158 -12.04 -5.28 -5.03
C PHE A 158 -11.22 -5.36 -6.32
N CYS A 159 -11.50 -4.49 -7.29
CA CYS A 159 -10.80 -4.57 -8.56
C CYS A 159 -10.74 -3.22 -9.28
N ALA A 160 -9.55 -2.62 -9.31
CA ALA A 160 -9.35 -1.30 -9.86
C ALA A 160 -9.02 -1.28 -11.36
N VAL A 161 -8.44 -2.36 -11.89
CA VAL A 161 -7.93 -2.42 -13.26
C VAL A 161 -8.23 -3.79 -13.87
N SER A 162 -8.70 -3.78 -15.11
CA SER A 162 -8.85 -4.97 -15.95
C SER A 162 -8.60 -4.62 -17.41
N ASP A 163 -8.60 -5.64 -18.28
CA ASP A 163 -8.62 -5.45 -19.74
C ASP A 163 -9.83 -4.64 -20.22
N ALA A 164 -10.88 -4.52 -19.39
CA ALA A 164 -12.07 -3.70 -19.66
C ALA A 164 -11.96 -2.24 -19.17
N GLY A 165 -10.83 -1.83 -18.58
CA GLY A 165 -10.61 -0.49 -18.02
C GLY A 165 -10.72 -0.44 -16.50
N SER A 166 -10.86 0.78 -15.94
CA SER A 166 -10.97 1.00 -14.49
C SER A 166 -12.29 0.46 -13.94
N GLY A 167 -12.24 -0.39 -12.90
CA GLY A 167 -13.43 -1.02 -12.30
C GLY A 167 -14.13 -2.09 -13.14
N GLY A 168 -13.53 -2.51 -14.28
CA GLY A 168 -14.18 -3.37 -15.26
C GLY A 168 -14.25 -4.87 -14.93
N CYS A 169 -13.97 -5.26 -13.70
CA CYS A 169 -13.78 -6.67 -13.30
C CYS A 169 -14.72 -7.15 -12.18
N CYS A 170 -15.30 -6.24 -11.39
CA CYS A 170 -16.37 -6.64 -10.47
C CYS A 170 -17.69 -6.84 -11.24
N PRO A 171 -18.61 -7.72 -10.78
CA PRO A 171 -19.83 -8.04 -11.51
C PRO A 171 -20.74 -6.84 -11.84
N ASP A 172 -20.74 -5.82 -10.98
CA ASP A 172 -21.50 -4.59 -11.18
C ASP A 172 -20.75 -3.49 -11.97
N ASN A 173 -19.53 -3.76 -12.43
CA ASN A 173 -18.60 -2.84 -13.12
C ASN A 173 -18.12 -1.67 -12.26
N THR A 174 -18.09 -1.83 -10.94
CA THR A 174 -17.49 -0.85 -10.02
C THR A 174 -16.13 -1.34 -9.50
N LEU A 175 -15.47 -0.52 -8.68
CA LEU A 175 -14.21 -0.90 -8.03
C LEU A 175 -14.43 -1.89 -6.88
N GLU A 176 -15.63 -1.93 -6.31
CA GLU A 176 -15.97 -2.76 -5.16
C GLU A 176 -17.40 -3.31 -5.24
N ASP A 177 -17.58 -4.62 -5.03
CA ASP A 177 -18.90 -5.25 -4.98
C ASP A 177 -19.04 -6.15 -3.75
N ASP A 178 -19.93 -5.76 -2.82
CA ASP A 178 -20.28 -6.55 -1.62
C ASP A 178 -21.18 -7.76 -1.94
N SER A 179 -21.68 -7.86 -3.18
CA SER A 179 -22.62 -8.89 -3.67
C SER A 179 -22.09 -9.65 -4.88
N ALA A 180 -20.76 -9.84 -4.93
CA ALA A 180 -20.00 -10.33 -6.10
C ALA A 180 -20.30 -11.74 -6.65
#